data_AF-A0A350RI62-F1
#
_entry.id   AF-A0A350RI62-F1
#
_cell.length_a   1.000
_cell.length_b   1.000
_cell.length_c   1.000
_cell.angle_alpha   90.00
_cell.angle_beta   90.00
_cell.angle_gamma   90.00
#
_symmetry.space_group_name_H-M   'P 1'
#
loop_
_entity.id
_entity.type
_entity.pdbx_description
1 polymer ?
#
loop_
_entity_poly.entity_id
_entity_poly.type
_entity_poly.pdbx_seq_one_letter_code
_entity_poly.pdbx_strand_id
1 'polypeptide(L)'
;MKQKPSPIGVAVVLTTIPRPGIDPTGWRSEQICKEMIASNAEVSLILNGPPDDADTLYGKRLEATGLDSAEWWKTNRRDIFVFCGDSSAYRAVSLCRKHNPEAVIVIDRSSLLTLQRPDLTDGLVAHEELAGRDTVASLRRQRDREMISLADQIWACSNTERTEIEALNSEATVKVVRPPDIKLGTATGNRPLLLAAPHREFGEPDLESIQYFNHQIVPALDTASEPPFLVTERDFGLWRQHTQNIETIERNDSLGEACQRASMVISARQNGGTAWTHLIAARAFGLPIIATPHAAAHVDDSNQWDLHIAQRNEIASTMARVAGRRRVPIRPEPQKSGISEALEELDIEAANTESEITEWLLAPDATKRHRMDLKQYRRTEQEALVDPDPDPGTTLEYRPLVSIITPVYNTPLDVLEAAINSVRTQTYENWQLCLVDDCSTSEEPRTLCRRLASLDPRINFLERSENGGIAAASNSALEMAEGEYIALLDHDDLLRSDAL
;
A
#
# COMPACT_ATOMS: atom_id res chain seq x y z
N MET A 1 16.69 -9.55 -48.83
CA MET A 1 16.60 -8.82 -47.55
C MET A 1 15.79 -9.68 -46.60
N LYS A 2 16.37 -10.23 -45.54
CA LYS A 2 15.58 -10.89 -44.49
C LYS A 2 14.71 -9.81 -43.84
N GLN A 3 13.39 -10.00 -43.82
CA GLN A 3 12.49 -9.12 -43.06
C GLN A 3 13.01 -9.08 -41.62
N LYS A 4 13.28 -7.87 -41.11
CA LYS A 4 13.55 -7.67 -39.69
C LYS A 4 12.31 -8.17 -38.94
N PRO A 5 12.43 -9.03 -37.91
CA PRO A 5 11.27 -9.46 -37.14
C PRO A 5 10.52 -8.23 -36.62
N SER A 6 9.19 -8.34 -36.52
CA SER A 6 8.39 -7.27 -35.92
C SER A 6 8.80 -7.13 -34.45
N PRO A 7 8.88 -5.89 -33.92
CA PRO A 7 9.25 -5.69 -32.53
C PRO A 7 8.22 -6.36 -31.60
N ILE A 8 8.69 -6.94 -30.50
CA ILE A 8 7.83 -7.54 -29.48
C ILE A 8 7.04 -6.42 -28.81
N GLY A 9 5.72 -6.55 -28.76
CA GLY A 9 4.84 -5.59 -28.09
C GLY A 9 4.84 -5.83 -26.57
N VAL A 10 5.17 -4.81 -25.80
CA VAL A 10 5.23 -4.88 -24.32
C VAL A 10 4.30 -3.83 -23.71
N ALA A 11 3.48 -4.25 -22.74
CA ALA A 11 2.74 -3.34 -21.86
C ALA A 11 3.38 -3.38 -20.46
N VAL A 12 3.89 -2.23 -20.01
CA VAL A 12 4.29 -2.04 -18.62
C VAL A 12 3.11 -1.44 -17.86
N VAL A 13 2.56 -2.21 -16.93
CA VAL A 13 1.37 -1.85 -16.14
C VAL A 13 1.81 -1.41 -14.75
N LEU A 14 1.56 -0.15 -14.43
CA LEU A 14 1.96 0.54 -13.22
C LEU A 14 0.75 0.66 -12.28
N THR A 15 0.89 0.30 -11.02
CA THR A 15 -0.15 0.54 -10.00
C THR A 15 -0.17 1.99 -9.51
N THR A 16 0.99 2.64 -9.56
CA THR A 16 1.18 4.05 -9.24
C THR A 16 2.13 4.66 -10.27
N ILE A 17 1.92 5.93 -10.62
CA ILE A 17 2.93 6.64 -11.42
C ILE A 17 4.19 6.76 -10.57
N PRO A 18 5.37 6.34 -11.07
CA PRO A 18 6.64 6.68 -10.46
C PRO A 18 6.78 8.21 -10.44
N ARG A 19 6.49 8.81 -9.28
CA ARG A 19 6.53 10.26 -9.10
C ARG A 19 7.86 10.68 -8.50
N PRO A 20 8.29 11.95 -8.73
CA PRO A 20 9.50 12.43 -8.11
C PRO A 20 9.38 12.52 -6.59
N GLY A 21 10.43 12.08 -5.89
CA GLY A 21 10.44 11.87 -4.45
C GLY A 21 10.88 10.45 -4.09
N ILE A 22 11.19 10.20 -2.81
CA ILE A 22 11.65 8.88 -2.39
C ILE A 22 10.44 7.99 -2.15
N ASP A 23 9.98 7.36 -3.21
CA ASP A 23 9.32 6.07 -3.13
C ASP A 23 10.21 5.00 -3.77
N PRO A 24 10.92 4.19 -2.96
CA PRO A 24 11.88 3.22 -3.51
C PRO A 24 11.23 2.15 -4.40
N THR A 25 9.93 1.90 -4.22
CA THR A 25 9.11 1.10 -5.14
C THR A 25 8.96 1.79 -6.51
N GLY A 26 8.68 3.10 -6.50
CA GLY A 26 8.71 3.95 -7.69
C GLY A 26 10.06 3.93 -8.43
N TRP A 27 11.19 3.94 -7.73
CA TRP A 27 12.52 3.88 -8.37
C TRP A 27 12.74 2.60 -9.18
N ARG A 28 12.28 1.47 -8.65
CA ARG A 28 12.34 0.21 -9.37
C ARG A 28 11.45 0.22 -10.60
N SER A 29 10.22 0.72 -10.46
CA SER A 29 9.29 0.87 -11.57
C SER A 29 9.82 1.82 -12.65
N GLU A 30 10.49 2.91 -12.27
CA GLU A 30 11.19 3.82 -13.17
C GLU A 30 12.30 3.10 -13.95
N GLN A 31 13.14 2.33 -13.26
CA GLN A 31 14.19 1.56 -13.92
C GLN A 31 13.59 0.62 -14.96
N ILE A 32 12.56 -0.15 -14.58
CA ILE A 32 11.89 -1.08 -15.49
C ILE A 32 11.33 -0.35 -16.71
N CYS A 33 10.66 0.78 -16.51
CA CYS A 33 10.14 1.58 -17.62
C CYS A 33 11.27 2.05 -18.55
N LYS A 34 12.34 2.65 -18.01
CA LYS A 34 13.44 3.19 -18.81
C LYS A 34 14.18 2.12 -19.59
N GLU A 35 14.46 0.98 -18.97
CA GLU A 35 15.14 -0.15 -19.64
C GLU A 35 14.28 -0.77 -20.72
N MET A 36 12.98 -0.93 -20.47
CA MET A 36 12.03 -1.37 -21.49
C MET A 36 11.98 -0.38 -22.66
N ILE A 37 11.87 0.92 -22.39
CA ILE A 37 11.79 1.96 -23.42
C ILE A 37 13.09 2.04 -24.25
N ALA A 38 14.24 1.81 -23.61
CA ALA A 38 15.55 1.81 -24.26
C ALA A 38 15.84 0.52 -25.04
N SER A 39 15.09 -0.55 -24.80
CA SER A 39 15.21 -1.83 -25.52
C SER A 39 14.72 -1.77 -26.96
N ASN A 40 14.82 -2.90 -27.67
CA ASN A 40 14.26 -3.04 -29.03
C ASN A 40 12.74 -3.29 -29.08
N ALA A 41 12.04 -3.32 -27.95
CA ALA A 41 10.61 -3.62 -27.85
C ALA A 41 9.69 -2.43 -28.19
N GLU A 42 8.46 -2.71 -28.61
CA GLU A 42 7.40 -1.72 -28.75
C GLU A 42 6.65 -1.55 -27.42
N VAL A 43 7.06 -0.55 -26.63
CA VAL A 43 6.57 -0.35 -25.25
C VAL A 43 5.38 0.59 -25.18
N SER A 44 4.34 0.16 -24.44
CA SER A 44 3.21 0.96 -23.96
C SER A 44 3.24 1.05 -22.42
N LEU A 45 2.98 2.24 -21.88
CA LEU A 45 2.89 2.44 -20.43
C LEU A 45 1.41 2.59 -20.04
N ILE A 46 0.99 1.86 -19.01
CA ILE A 46 -0.40 1.79 -18.58
C ILE A 46 -0.49 1.98 -17.07
N LEU A 47 -1.29 2.93 -16.61
CA LEU A 47 -1.64 3.11 -15.21
C LEU A 47 -2.88 2.28 -14.88
N ASN A 48 -2.78 1.37 -13.92
CA ASN A 48 -3.89 0.60 -13.36
C ASN A 48 -4.68 1.46 -12.38
N GLY A 49 -5.58 2.28 -12.90
CA GLY A 49 -6.37 3.22 -12.11
C GLY A 49 -7.00 4.31 -12.96
N PRO A 50 -7.58 5.35 -12.31
CA PRO A 50 -8.05 6.52 -13.02
C PRO A 50 -6.89 7.24 -13.73
N PRO A 51 -7.16 7.96 -14.84
CA PRO A 51 -6.16 8.79 -15.48
C PRO A 51 -5.60 9.83 -14.50
N ASP A 52 -4.30 10.05 -14.56
CA ASP A 52 -3.59 11.10 -13.83
C ASP A 52 -3.42 12.32 -14.75
N ASP A 53 -3.06 13.48 -14.20
CA ASP A 53 -2.82 14.70 -14.99
C ASP A 53 -1.61 14.56 -15.94
N ALA A 54 -0.78 13.53 -15.73
CA ALA A 54 0.37 13.22 -16.56
C ALA A 54 -0.03 12.42 -17.81
N ASP A 55 -0.11 13.09 -18.95
CA ASP A 55 -0.37 12.45 -20.26
C ASP A 55 0.84 11.67 -20.81
N THR A 56 2.03 11.90 -20.25
CA THR A 56 3.28 11.27 -20.68
C THR A 56 4.18 10.92 -19.51
N LEU A 57 4.89 9.80 -19.61
CA LEU A 57 5.92 9.36 -18.68
C LEU A 57 7.15 8.88 -19.48
N TYR A 58 8.34 9.39 -19.16
CA TYR A 58 9.61 9.08 -19.87
C TYR A 58 9.53 9.25 -21.40
N GLY A 59 8.81 10.28 -21.86
CA GLY A 59 8.60 10.55 -23.28
C GLY A 59 7.64 9.59 -24.01
N LYS A 60 6.98 8.68 -23.29
CA LYS A 60 5.91 7.82 -23.81
C LYS A 60 4.56 8.32 -23.33
N ARG A 61 3.51 8.13 -24.15
CA ARG A 61 2.13 8.38 -23.73
C ARG A 61 1.78 7.40 -22.59
N LEU A 62 1.18 7.93 -21.53
CA LEU A 62 0.66 7.11 -20.44
C LEU A 62 -0.83 6.87 -20.68
N GLU A 63 -1.22 5.61 -20.77
CA GLU A 63 -2.63 5.20 -20.83
C GLU A 63 -3.13 4.85 -19.43
N ALA A 64 -4.45 4.84 -19.22
CA ALA A 64 -5.04 4.43 -17.95
C ALA A 64 -6.12 3.37 -18.19
N THR A 65 -6.21 2.39 -17.30
CA THR A 65 -7.27 1.36 -17.38
C THR A 65 -8.65 1.92 -17.07
N GLY A 66 -8.72 3.06 -16.37
CA GLY A 66 -9.97 3.71 -15.96
C GLY A 66 -10.62 3.03 -14.75
N LEU A 67 -11.81 3.50 -14.39
CA LEU A 67 -12.56 2.93 -13.26
C LEU A 67 -13.21 1.57 -13.59
N ASP A 68 -13.47 1.31 -14.88
CA ASP A 68 -14.00 0.03 -15.35
C ASP A 68 -12.99 -0.69 -16.24
N SER A 69 -12.24 -1.60 -15.62
CA SER A 69 -11.23 -2.42 -16.29
C SER A 69 -11.81 -3.54 -17.16
N ALA A 70 -13.13 -3.70 -17.30
CA ALA A 70 -13.69 -4.82 -18.07
C ALA A 70 -13.30 -4.80 -19.57
N GLU A 71 -13.00 -3.61 -20.12
CA GLU A 71 -12.84 -3.41 -21.56
C GLU A 71 -11.42 -2.99 -21.99
N TRP A 72 -10.57 -2.53 -21.07
CA TRP A 72 -9.24 -1.95 -21.40
C TRP A 72 -8.32 -2.92 -22.17
N TRP A 73 -8.45 -4.22 -21.90
CA TRP A 73 -7.63 -5.26 -22.54
C TRP A 73 -7.87 -5.35 -24.05
N LYS A 74 -9.04 -4.92 -24.54
CA LYS A 74 -9.41 -5.00 -25.97
C LYS A 74 -8.54 -4.10 -26.84
N THR A 75 -8.10 -2.96 -26.31
CA THR A 75 -7.26 -1.99 -27.02
C THR A 75 -5.77 -2.17 -26.72
N ASN A 76 -5.43 -3.01 -25.74
CA ASN A 76 -4.08 -3.13 -25.19
C ASN A 76 -3.50 -4.54 -25.30
N ARG A 77 -3.83 -5.27 -26.36
CA ARG A 77 -3.25 -6.59 -26.61
C ARG A 77 -1.75 -6.45 -26.90
N ARG A 78 -0.93 -7.18 -26.13
CA ARG A 78 0.53 -7.21 -26.21
C ARG A 78 1.02 -8.65 -26.10
N ASP A 79 2.24 -8.89 -26.53
CA ASP A 79 2.91 -10.18 -26.41
C ASP A 79 3.36 -10.41 -24.96
N ILE A 80 3.77 -9.35 -24.28
CA ILE A 80 4.27 -9.38 -22.91
C ILE A 80 3.60 -8.30 -22.07
N PHE A 81 3.19 -8.66 -20.85
CA PHE A 81 2.74 -7.72 -19.82
C PHE A 81 3.69 -7.78 -18.63
N VAL A 82 4.22 -6.63 -18.23
CA VAL A 82 5.03 -6.48 -17.03
C VAL A 82 4.26 -5.66 -16.02
N PHE A 83 3.83 -6.30 -14.93
CA PHE A 83 3.07 -5.66 -13.86
C PHE A 83 4.00 -5.20 -12.75
N CYS A 84 4.14 -3.88 -12.60
CA CYS A 84 4.92 -3.25 -11.54
C CYS A 84 3.97 -2.81 -10.41
N GLY A 85 3.98 -3.56 -9.30
CA GLY A 85 3.22 -3.17 -8.11
C GLY A 85 2.73 -4.31 -7.23
N ASP A 86 1.66 -4.02 -6.50
CA ASP A 86 1.10 -4.89 -5.47
C ASP A 86 -0.19 -5.61 -5.91
N SER A 87 -0.82 -6.30 -4.97
CA SER A 87 -2.14 -6.96 -5.07
C SER A 87 -3.24 -6.16 -5.79
N SER A 88 -3.16 -4.83 -5.90
CA SER A 88 -4.12 -4.01 -6.64
C SER A 88 -4.12 -4.30 -8.16
N ALA A 89 -3.01 -4.80 -8.70
CA ALA A 89 -2.90 -5.22 -10.10
C ALA A 89 -3.64 -6.53 -10.41
N TYR A 90 -4.06 -7.29 -9.39
CA TYR A 90 -4.64 -8.63 -9.56
C TYR A 90 -5.75 -8.70 -10.61
N ARG A 91 -6.69 -7.74 -10.58
CA ARG A 91 -7.81 -7.73 -11.54
C ARG A 91 -7.31 -7.57 -12.98
N ALA A 92 -6.31 -6.72 -13.20
CA ALA A 92 -5.72 -6.52 -14.52
C ALA A 92 -4.98 -7.78 -15.00
N VAL A 93 -4.22 -8.43 -14.12
CA VAL A 93 -3.53 -9.71 -14.41
C VAL A 93 -4.53 -10.81 -14.78
N SER A 94 -5.60 -10.97 -13.98
CA SER A 94 -6.67 -11.95 -14.22
C SER A 94 -7.36 -11.73 -15.56
N LEU A 95 -7.67 -10.47 -15.90
CA LEU A 95 -8.27 -10.12 -17.20
C LEU A 95 -7.30 -10.39 -18.37
N CYS A 96 -6.02 -10.04 -18.22
CA CYS A 96 -5.01 -10.35 -19.23
C CYS A 96 -4.91 -11.85 -19.49
N ARG A 97 -4.78 -12.67 -18.44
CA ARG A 97 -4.70 -14.13 -18.61
C ARG A 97 -5.97 -14.71 -19.24
N LYS A 98 -7.14 -14.22 -18.85
CA LYS A 98 -8.44 -14.69 -19.37
C LYS A 98 -8.62 -14.37 -20.85
N HIS A 99 -8.22 -13.18 -21.29
CA HIS A 99 -8.52 -12.68 -22.63
C HIS A 99 -7.33 -12.74 -23.61
N ASN A 100 -6.12 -12.95 -23.11
CA ASN A 100 -4.91 -13.12 -23.88
C ASN A 100 -4.02 -14.22 -23.27
N PRO A 101 -4.47 -15.49 -23.29
CA PRO A 101 -3.80 -16.59 -22.58
C PRO A 101 -2.38 -16.88 -23.04
N GLU A 102 -2.04 -16.51 -24.28
CA GLU A 102 -0.72 -16.68 -24.89
C GLU A 102 0.29 -15.59 -24.49
N ALA A 103 -0.16 -14.50 -23.86
CA ALA A 103 0.76 -13.45 -23.46
C ALA A 103 1.60 -13.88 -22.26
N VAL A 104 2.87 -13.49 -22.30
CA VAL A 104 3.79 -13.69 -21.16
C VAL A 104 3.46 -12.66 -20.09
N ILE A 105 3.13 -13.13 -18.90
CA ILE A 105 2.86 -12.30 -17.73
C ILE A 105 4.08 -12.33 -16.82
N VAL A 106 4.70 -11.17 -16.69
CA VAL A 106 5.79 -10.90 -15.76
C VAL A 106 5.26 -10.09 -14.58
N ILE A 107 5.55 -10.53 -13.36
CA ILE A 107 5.24 -9.78 -12.15
C ILE A 107 6.53 -9.28 -11.51
N ASP A 108 6.64 -7.97 -11.36
CA ASP A 108 7.70 -7.34 -10.59
C ASP A 108 7.33 -7.26 -9.11
N ARG A 109 8.17 -7.84 -8.26
CA ARG A 109 7.86 -8.11 -6.85
C ARG A 109 8.46 -7.04 -5.91
N SER A 110 8.08 -5.78 -6.08
CA SER A 110 8.52 -4.74 -5.15
C SER A 110 7.80 -4.75 -3.80
N SER A 111 6.70 -5.51 -3.64
CA SER A 111 5.58 -5.03 -2.78
C SER A 111 4.51 -6.07 -2.38
N LEU A 112 4.93 -7.19 -1.82
CA LEU A 112 4.07 -8.36 -1.67
C LEU A 112 3.80 -8.62 -0.22
N LEU A 113 2.54 -8.68 0.16
CA LEU A 113 2.12 -8.93 1.51
C LEU A 113 2.26 -10.40 1.89
N THR A 114 2.17 -11.33 0.94
CA THR A 114 2.31 -12.78 1.22
C THR A 114 3.67 -13.13 1.82
N LEU A 115 4.73 -12.43 1.44
CA LEU A 115 6.09 -12.70 1.94
C LEU A 115 6.40 -11.99 3.28
N GLN A 116 5.49 -11.14 3.78
CA GLN A 116 5.75 -10.28 4.95
C GLN A 116 5.42 -10.93 6.29
N ARG A 117 4.57 -11.95 6.28
CA ARG A 117 4.07 -12.66 7.47
C ARG A 117 4.19 -14.18 7.27
N PRO A 118 5.42 -14.72 7.18
CA PRO A 118 5.64 -16.17 7.04
C PRO A 118 5.19 -16.95 8.29
N ASP A 119 4.96 -16.25 9.41
CA ASP A 119 4.43 -16.77 10.67
C ASP A 119 2.93 -17.14 10.61
N LEU A 120 2.18 -16.59 9.64
CA LEU A 120 0.78 -16.95 9.42
C LEU A 120 0.71 -18.20 8.54
N THR A 121 0.33 -19.34 9.13
CA THR A 121 0.24 -20.63 8.43
C THR A 121 -0.80 -20.64 7.33
N ASP A 122 -0.57 -21.48 6.31
CA ASP A 122 -1.29 -21.62 5.02
C ASP A 122 -2.79 -21.99 5.07
N GLY A 123 -3.43 -21.88 6.23
CA GLY A 123 -4.89 -21.88 6.27
C GLY A 123 -5.39 -20.61 5.59
N LEU A 124 -6.05 -20.75 4.43
CA LEU A 124 -6.99 -19.73 3.96
C LEU A 124 -7.88 -19.37 5.15
N VAL A 125 -7.68 -18.18 5.71
CA VAL A 125 -8.30 -17.71 6.94
C VAL A 125 -7.72 -18.36 8.20
N ALA A 126 -6.65 -17.78 8.76
CA ALA A 126 -6.25 -18.07 10.14
C ALA A 126 -7.43 -17.80 11.09
N HIS A 127 -7.49 -18.47 12.25
CA HIS A 127 -8.56 -18.25 13.24
C HIS A 127 -8.69 -16.77 13.67
N GLU A 128 -7.61 -16.00 13.54
CA GLU A 128 -7.55 -14.55 13.76
C GLU A 128 -8.22 -13.74 12.64
N GLU A 129 -8.18 -14.24 11.40
CA GLU A 129 -8.86 -13.68 10.22
C GLU A 129 -10.37 -13.98 10.27
N LEU A 130 -10.79 -15.14 10.82
CA LEU A 130 -12.21 -15.43 11.14
C LEU A 130 -12.77 -14.50 12.22
N ALA A 131 -11.91 -13.99 13.11
CA ALA A 131 -12.28 -13.09 14.19
C ALA A 131 -12.29 -11.60 13.78
N GLY A 132 -12.14 -11.28 12.49
CA GLY A 132 -12.27 -9.92 11.96
C GLY A 132 -11.11 -8.97 12.26
N ARG A 133 -9.98 -9.44 12.78
CA ARG A 133 -8.85 -8.59 13.25
C ARG A 133 -7.79 -8.26 12.18
N ASP A 134 -7.78 -8.95 11.04
CA ASP A 134 -6.77 -8.77 9.96
C ASP A 134 -7.34 -8.99 8.53
N THR A 135 -8.56 -8.53 8.26
CA THR A 135 -9.30 -8.87 7.03
C THR A 135 -8.71 -8.26 5.77
N VAL A 136 -8.23 -7.00 5.81
CA VAL A 136 -7.70 -6.31 4.63
C VAL A 136 -6.36 -6.88 4.20
N ALA A 137 -5.43 -7.12 5.13
CA ALA A 137 -4.13 -7.68 4.78
C ALA A 137 -4.26 -9.14 4.33
N SER A 138 -5.18 -9.92 4.93
CA SER A 138 -5.52 -11.27 4.46
C SER A 138 -5.96 -11.30 2.99
N LEU A 139 -6.94 -10.46 2.63
CA LEU A 139 -7.44 -10.39 1.25
C LEU A 139 -6.35 -9.99 0.26
N ARG A 140 -5.46 -9.08 0.65
CA ARG A 140 -4.32 -8.69 -0.20
C ARG A 140 -3.30 -9.82 -0.35
N ARG A 141 -2.99 -10.56 0.73
CA ARG A 141 -2.14 -11.77 0.68
C ARG A 141 -2.74 -12.85 -0.21
N GLN A 142 -4.06 -13.02 -0.18
CA GLN A 142 -4.75 -13.93 -1.09
C GLN A 142 -4.58 -13.49 -2.55
N ARG A 143 -4.86 -12.21 -2.85
CA ARG A 143 -4.70 -11.65 -4.20
C ARG A 143 -3.26 -11.76 -4.71
N ASP A 144 -2.27 -11.55 -3.86
CA ASP A 144 -0.86 -11.74 -4.21
C ASP A 144 -0.57 -13.19 -4.65
N ARG A 145 -1.10 -14.18 -3.93
CA ARG A 145 -0.95 -15.61 -4.28
C ARG A 145 -1.64 -15.94 -5.60
N GLU A 146 -2.86 -15.45 -5.80
CA GLU A 146 -3.59 -15.64 -7.05
C GLU A 146 -2.91 -14.94 -8.23
N MET A 147 -2.26 -13.80 -7.98
CA MET A 147 -1.46 -13.14 -9.02
C MET A 147 -0.21 -13.97 -9.37
N ILE A 148 0.51 -14.47 -8.36
CA ILE A 148 1.67 -15.34 -8.53
C ILE A 148 1.34 -16.59 -9.35
N SER A 149 0.17 -17.19 -9.12
CA SER A 149 -0.25 -18.39 -9.87
C SER A 149 -0.64 -18.11 -11.32
N LEU A 150 -0.85 -16.84 -11.69
CA LEU A 150 -1.16 -16.42 -13.06
C LEU A 150 0.08 -15.97 -13.84
N ALA A 151 1.24 -15.86 -13.19
CA ALA A 151 2.48 -15.38 -13.80
C ALA A 151 3.22 -16.49 -14.56
N ASP A 152 3.90 -16.12 -15.64
CA ASP A 152 4.89 -16.99 -16.30
C ASP A 152 6.30 -16.75 -15.76
N GLN A 153 6.59 -15.48 -15.42
CA GLN A 153 7.86 -15.07 -14.84
C GLN A 153 7.64 -14.13 -13.65
N ILE A 154 8.49 -14.25 -12.64
CA ILE A 154 8.44 -13.42 -11.43
C ILE A 154 9.83 -12.82 -11.20
N TRP A 155 9.90 -11.49 -11.07
CA TRP A 155 11.15 -10.78 -10.81
C TRP A 155 11.31 -10.47 -9.32
N ALA A 156 12.12 -11.26 -8.63
CA ALA A 156 12.49 -11.11 -7.23
C ALA A 156 13.68 -10.15 -7.05
N CYS A 157 13.71 -9.41 -5.94
CA CYS A 157 14.77 -8.42 -5.65
C CYS A 157 16.05 -9.05 -5.08
N SER A 158 15.99 -10.30 -4.59
CA SER A 158 17.10 -11.00 -3.94
C SER A 158 17.00 -12.52 -4.08
N ASN A 159 18.08 -13.24 -3.78
CA ASN A 159 18.06 -14.71 -3.74
C ASN A 159 17.23 -15.25 -2.57
N THR A 160 17.20 -14.54 -1.44
CA THR A 160 16.29 -14.87 -0.34
C THR A 160 14.84 -14.82 -0.80
N GLU A 161 14.44 -13.71 -1.43
CA GLU A 161 13.06 -13.54 -1.91
C GLU A 161 12.72 -14.58 -2.99
N ARG A 162 13.66 -14.88 -3.88
CA ARG A 162 13.50 -15.97 -4.84
C ARG A 162 13.18 -17.30 -4.15
N THR A 163 13.93 -17.66 -3.11
CA THR A 163 13.74 -18.91 -2.36
C THR A 163 12.35 -18.94 -1.69
N GLU A 164 11.91 -17.81 -1.13
CA GLU A 164 10.58 -17.67 -0.53
C GLU A 164 9.45 -17.83 -1.55
N ILE A 165 9.61 -17.27 -2.76
CA ILE A 165 8.62 -17.41 -3.84
C ILE A 165 8.61 -18.83 -4.39
N GLU A 166 9.77 -19.45 -4.61
CA GLU A 166 9.87 -20.84 -5.05
C GLU A 166 9.20 -21.80 -4.04
N ALA A 167 9.27 -21.49 -2.74
CA ALA A 167 8.58 -22.24 -1.69
C ALA A 167 7.04 -22.17 -1.77
N LEU A 168 6.47 -21.18 -2.46
CA LEU A 168 5.02 -21.11 -2.73
C LEU A 168 4.55 -22.13 -3.78
N ASN A 169 5.47 -22.92 -4.37
CA ASN A 169 5.20 -23.92 -5.39
C ASN A 169 4.46 -23.37 -6.63
N SER A 170 4.81 -22.15 -7.06
CA SER A 170 4.34 -21.59 -8.33
C SER A 170 5.04 -22.28 -9.51
N GLU A 171 4.32 -22.43 -10.63
CA GLU A 171 4.92 -22.87 -11.91
C GLU A 171 5.73 -21.76 -12.59
N ALA A 172 5.60 -20.51 -12.12
CA ALA A 172 6.28 -19.36 -12.68
C ALA A 172 7.81 -19.45 -12.52
N THR A 173 8.53 -19.02 -13.54
CA THR A 173 9.99 -18.91 -13.47
C THR A 173 10.40 -17.71 -12.63
N VAL A 174 11.17 -17.93 -11.56
CA VAL A 174 11.64 -16.83 -10.69
C VAL A 174 13.03 -16.35 -11.12
N LYS A 175 13.18 -15.04 -11.33
CA LYS A 175 14.43 -14.37 -11.71
C LYS A 175 14.82 -13.33 -10.67
N VAL A 176 16.11 -13.26 -10.39
CA VAL A 176 16.64 -12.24 -9.47
C VAL A 176 16.97 -10.99 -10.28
N VAL A 177 16.07 -10.02 -10.25
CA VAL A 177 16.27 -8.68 -10.78
C VAL A 177 16.45 -7.76 -9.58
N ARG A 178 17.71 -7.46 -9.26
CA ARG A 178 18.10 -6.59 -8.16
C ARG A 178 17.63 -5.16 -8.41
N PRO A 179 17.33 -4.40 -7.35
CA PRO A 179 16.92 -3.02 -7.51
C PRO A 179 18.09 -2.13 -7.95
N PRO A 180 17.79 -0.95 -8.51
CA PRO A 180 18.82 -0.07 -9.05
C PRO A 180 19.81 0.37 -7.99
N ASP A 181 21.10 0.40 -8.34
CA ASP A 181 22.10 1.01 -7.47
C ASP A 181 22.20 2.52 -7.70
N ILE A 182 21.35 3.25 -6.99
CA ILE A 182 21.26 4.71 -7.10
C ILE A 182 22.27 5.39 -6.16
N LYS A 183 22.89 6.48 -6.62
CA LYS A 183 23.68 7.42 -5.81
C LYS A 183 23.10 8.82 -6.00
N LEU A 184 22.53 9.39 -4.94
CA LEU A 184 21.83 10.68 -5.02
C LEU A 184 22.60 11.83 -4.39
N GLY A 185 23.39 11.53 -3.36
CA GLY A 185 24.18 12.52 -2.64
C GLY A 185 24.69 11.94 -1.33
N THR A 186 25.45 12.73 -0.59
CA THR A 186 25.95 12.34 0.73
C THR A 186 25.05 12.96 1.78
N ALA A 187 24.56 12.16 2.73
CA ALA A 187 23.90 12.71 3.90
C ALA A 187 24.89 13.53 4.74
N THR A 188 24.44 14.69 5.22
CA THR A 188 25.28 15.63 6.01
C THR A 188 24.73 15.88 7.41
N GLY A 189 23.61 15.24 7.75
CA GLY A 189 22.96 15.41 9.03
C GLY A 189 23.61 14.61 10.16
N ASN A 190 23.15 14.89 11.38
CA ASN A 190 23.66 14.32 12.63
C ASN A 190 22.61 13.49 13.38
N ARG A 191 21.38 13.42 12.90
CA ARG A 191 20.24 12.84 13.62
C ARG A 191 19.85 11.45 13.08
N PRO A 192 19.54 10.47 13.93
CA PRO A 192 19.03 9.20 13.46
C PRO A 192 17.63 9.35 12.84
N LEU A 193 17.42 8.68 11.69
CA LEU A 193 16.13 8.59 11.01
C LEU A 193 15.50 7.21 11.27
N LEU A 194 14.33 7.21 11.92
CA LEU A 194 13.49 6.03 12.03
C LEU A 194 12.55 5.95 10.82
N LEU A 195 12.58 4.82 10.12
CA LEU A 195 11.58 4.50 9.11
C LEU A 195 10.65 3.43 9.69
N ALA A 196 9.50 3.86 10.22
CA ALA A 196 8.49 2.98 10.78
C ALA A 196 7.12 3.12 10.08
N ALA A 197 7.02 3.99 9.08
CA ALA A 197 5.82 4.13 8.27
C ALA A 197 5.67 2.95 7.31
N PRO A 198 4.46 2.44 7.13
CA PRO A 198 4.15 1.58 6.00
C PRO A 198 4.11 2.46 4.75
N HIS A 199 4.58 1.96 3.61
CA HIS A 199 4.16 2.57 2.35
C HIS A 199 2.62 2.51 2.29
N ARG A 200 1.99 3.49 1.63
CA ARG A 200 0.53 3.70 1.53
C ARG A 200 -0.29 2.42 1.24
N GLU A 201 0.35 1.42 0.64
CA GLU A 201 -0.23 0.16 0.20
C GLU A 201 -0.03 -1.02 1.19
N PHE A 202 0.80 -0.90 2.23
CA PHE A 202 1.25 -2.06 3.04
C PHE A 202 0.86 -2.01 4.54
N GLY A 203 -0.34 -1.53 4.85
CA GLY A 203 -0.96 -1.76 6.17
C GLY A 203 -0.64 -0.71 7.23
N GLU A 204 -0.90 -1.06 8.50
CA GLU A 204 -0.77 -0.18 9.67
C GLU A 204 0.69 0.17 9.98
N PRO A 205 0.98 1.35 10.58
CA PRO A 205 2.33 1.67 11.03
C PRO A 205 2.85 0.60 11.99
N ASP A 206 4.16 0.35 11.95
CA ASP A 206 4.80 -0.55 12.93
C ASP A 206 4.84 0.15 14.29
N LEU A 207 3.67 0.21 14.93
CA LEU A 207 3.44 0.87 16.21
C LEU A 207 4.34 0.29 17.29
N GLU A 208 4.63 -1.01 17.22
CA GLU A 208 5.51 -1.68 18.16
C GLU A 208 6.95 -1.16 18.02
N SER A 209 7.45 -1.01 16.78
CA SER A 209 8.75 -0.40 16.53
C SER A 209 8.81 1.07 16.94
N ILE A 210 7.74 1.83 16.73
CA ILE A 210 7.64 3.24 17.15
C ILE A 210 7.66 3.34 18.67
N GLN A 211 6.84 2.54 19.36
CA GLN A 211 6.80 2.49 20.83
C GLN A 211 8.13 2.03 21.41
N TYR A 212 8.72 0.97 20.86
CA TYR A 212 10.03 0.49 21.25
C TYR A 212 11.08 1.60 21.10
N PHE A 213 11.09 2.28 19.97
CA PHE A 213 12.03 3.37 19.73
C PHE A 213 11.85 4.51 20.73
N ASN A 214 10.63 4.99 20.93
CA ASN A 214 10.31 6.06 21.85
C ASN A 214 10.66 5.72 23.31
N HIS A 215 10.45 4.47 23.74
CA HIS A 215 10.65 4.06 25.14
C HIS A 215 12.06 3.55 25.44
N GLN A 216 12.75 2.93 24.49
CA GLN A 216 14.00 2.20 24.75
C GLN A 216 15.20 2.83 24.04
N ILE A 217 15.00 3.45 22.87
CA ILE A 217 16.11 4.04 22.11
C ILE A 217 16.26 5.52 22.45
N VAL A 218 15.19 6.31 22.38
CA VAL A 218 15.27 7.77 22.64
C VAL A 218 15.92 8.10 23.99
N PRO A 219 15.58 7.44 25.11
CA PRO A 219 16.23 7.72 26.41
C PRO A 219 17.71 7.35 26.47
N ALA A 220 18.17 6.45 25.57
CA ALA A 220 19.56 6.04 25.47
C ALA A 220 20.38 6.92 24.52
N LEU A 221 19.73 7.83 23.78
CA LEU A 221 20.41 8.81 22.94
C LEU A 221 20.77 10.04 23.78
N ASP A 222 21.99 10.55 23.58
CA ASP A 222 22.40 11.85 24.10
C ASP A 222 21.72 12.96 23.27
N THR A 223 20.43 13.21 23.52
CA THR A 223 19.60 14.13 22.72
C THR A 223 19.77 15.60 23.09
N ALA A 224 20.93 15.99 23.64
CA ALA A 224 21.17 17.33 24.18
C ALA A 224 21.07 18.48 23.14
N SER A 225 20.95 18.19 21.84
CA SER A 225 20.82 19.20 20.78
C SER A 225 19.58 19.03 19.89
N GLU A 226 19.26 17.83 19.38
CA GLU A 226 18.06 17.60 18.56
C GLU A 226 17.51 16.15 18.71
N PRO A 227 16.17 15.95 18.75
CA PRO A 227 15.57 14.62 18.85
C PRO A 227 15.75 13.80 17.56
N PRO A 228 15.71 12.47 17.58
CA PRO A 228 15.58 11.69 16.35
C PRO A 228 14.29 12.04 15.61
N PHE A 229 14.21 11.71 14.32
CA PHE A 229 13.00 11.96 13.54
C PHE A 229 12.46 10.69 12.89
N LEU A 230 11.14 10.67 12.72
CA LEU A 230 10.36 9.59 12.15
C LEU A 230 9.61 10.13 10.94
N VAL A 231 9.82 9.51 9.78
CA VAL A 231 9.00 9.78 8.59
C VAL A 231 7.74 8.93 8.65
N THR A 232 6.59 9.55 8.40
CA THR A 232 5.23 9.00 8.49
C THR A 232 4.44 9.29 7.22
N GLU A 233 3.63 8.37 6.69
CA GLU A 233 2.83 8.68 5.48
C GLU A 233 1.71 9.70 5.73
N ARG A 234 1.20 9.73 6.96
CA ARG A 234 0.04 10.51 7.39
C ARG A 234 0.28 11.03 8.79
N ASP A 235 -0.36 12.13 9.15
CA ASP A 235 -0.42 12.58 10.55
C ASP A 235 -0.95 11.45 11.45
N PHE A 236 -0.18 11.12 12.48
CA PHE A 236 -0.48 10.06 13.44
C PHE A 236 -1.69 10.40 14.33
N GLY A 237 -2.19 11.65 14.32
CA GLY A 237 -3.42 12.03 15.02
C GLY A 237 -3.42 11.59 16.49
N LEU A 238 -4.32 10.65 16.84
CA LEU A 238 -4.47 10.05 18.18
C LEU A 238 -3.18 9.38 18.70
N TRP A 239 -2.29 8.94 17.82
CA TRP A 239 -1.05 8.25 18.17
C TRP A 239 0.11 9.18 18.52
N ARG A 240 -0.04 10.52 18.41
CA ARG A 240 1.00 11.50 18.81
C ARG A 240 1.49 11.31 20.25
N GLN A 241 0.65 10.76 21.12
CA GLN A 241 1.05 10.44 22.50
C GLN A 241 2.23 9.43 22.56
N HIS A 242 2.43 8.62 21.52
CA HIS A 242 3.50 7.62 21.44
C HIS A 242 4.78 8.15 20.75
N THR A 243 4.79 9.40 20.26
CA THR A 243 5.93 10.00 19.53
C THR A 243 6.42 11.30 20.17
N GLN A 244 6.07 11.59 21.44
CA GLN A 244 6.34 12.88 22.10
C GLN A 244 7.80 13.34 22.08
N ASN A 245 8.77 12.41 22.02
CA ASN A 245 10.21 12.71 22.01
C ASN A 245 10.84 12.52 20.62
N ILE A 246 10.03 12.45 19.56
CA ILE A 246 10.45 12.19 18.19
C ILE A 246 9.84 13.24 17.28
N GLU A 247 10.65 13.91 16.46
CA GLU A 247 10.12 14.80 15.42
C GLU A 247 9.42 13.94 14.35
N THR A 248 8.13 14.16 14.16
CA THR A 248 7.35 13.44 13.15
C THR A 248 7.31 14.27 11.87
N ILE A 249 7.79 13.69 10.76
CA ILE A 249 7.74 14.30 9.43
C ILE A 249 6.65 13.57 8.64
N GLU A 250 5.60 14.28 8.22
CA GLU A 250 4.60 13.72 7.31
C GLU A 250 5.16 13.67 5.88
N ARG A 251 5.01 12.54 5.18
CA ARG A 251 5.56 12.25 3.83
C ARG A 251 4.79 12.99 2.72
N ASN A 252 4.44 14.24 2.98
CA ASN A 252 4.17 15.23 1.94
C ASN A 252 5.47 15.96 1.54
N ASP A 253 6.49 15.93 2.41
CA ASP A 253 7.84 16.42 2.12
C ASP A 253 8.74 15.32 1.53
N SER A 254 9.84 15.71 0.89
CA SER A 254 10.78 14.77 0.26
C SER A 254 11.49 13.91 1.30
N LEU A 255 11.27 12.58 1.29
CA LEU A 255 12.09 11.65 2.10
C LEU A 255 13.59 11.77 1.77
N GLY A 256 13.97 12.41 0.66
CA GLY A 256 15.37 12.76 0.36
C GLY A 256 15.92 13.84 1.26
N GLU A 257 15.14 14.85 1.61
CA GLU A 257 15.54 15.85 2.60
C GLU A 257 15.69 15.20 3.99
N ALA A 258 14.78 14.28 4.34
CA ALA A 258 14.89 13.49 5.55
C ALA A 258 16.18 12.63 5.55
N CYS A 259 16.50 11.95 4.46
CA CYS A 259 17.77 11.20 4.34
C CYS A 259 19.01 12.11 4.36
N GLN A 260 18.97 13.30 3.74
CA GLN A 260 20.08 14.26 3.80
C GLN A 260 20.34 14.77 5.22
N ARG A 261 19.28 14.92 6.02
CA ARG A 261 19.32 15.31 7.45
C ARG A 261 19.65 14.15 8.39
N ALA A 262 19.74 12.92 7.88
CA ALA A 262 20.01 11.75 8.70
C ALA A 262 21.52 11.52 8.91
N SER A 263 21.89 10.93 10.03
CA SER A 263 23.23 10.36 10.27
C SER A 263 23.26 8.84 10.10
N MET A 264 22.10 8.20 10.22
CA MET A 264 21.89 6.76 10.04
C MET A 264 20.41 6.49 9.83
N VAL A 265 20.09 5.33 9.25
CA VAL A 265 18.71 4.84 9.12
C VAL A 265 18.48 3.66 10.07
N ILE A 266 17.31 3.63 10.70
CA ILE A 266 16.93 2.57 11.64
C ILE A 266 15.68 1.88 11.13
N SER A 267 15.80 0.56 10.93
CA SER A 267 14.71 -0.32 10.51
C SER A 267 14.47 -1.38 11.58
N ALA A 268 13.63 -1.06 12.57
CA ALA A 268 13.34 -1.91 13.72
C ALA A 268 12.24 -2.96 13.48
N ARG A 269 11.79 -3.11 12.23
CA ARG A 269 10.68 -3.99 11.82
C ARG A 269 10.93 -5.43 12.23
N GLN A 270 9.89 -6.14 12.64
CA GLN A 270 9.97 -7.58 12.95
C GLN A 270 9.19 -8.44 11.95
N ASN A 271 8.65 -7.83 10.89
CA ASN A 271 7.94 -8.48 9.79
C ASN A 271 8.58 -8.11 8.44
N GLY A 272 8.53 -9.07 7.50
CA GLY A 272 9.28 -9.06 6.23
C GLY A 272 8.68 -8.17 5.14
N GLY A 273 9.41 -8.01 4.03
CA GLY A 273 8.96 -7.49 2.71
C GLY A 273 8.76 -5.98 2.51
N THR A 274 8.84 -5.12 3.52
CA THR A 274 8.83 -3.64 3.32
C THR A 274 10.10 -2.91 3.77
N ALA A 275 10.96 -3.57 4.55
CA ALA A 275 12.23 -2.98 4.99
C ALA A 275 13.19 -2.70 3.83
N TRP A 276 12.99 -3.35 2.69
CA TRP A 276 13.80 -3.15 1.49
C TRP A 276 13.78 -1.70 1.00
N THR A 277 12.63 -1.01 1.08
CA THR A 277 12.56 0.41 0.70
C THR A 277 13.45 1.28 1.60
N HIS A 278 13.51 0.97 2.90
CA HIS A 278 14.38 1.63 3.87
C HIS A 278 15.86 1.41 3.54
N LEU A 279 16.20 0.19 3.11
CA LEU A 279 17.54 -0.20 2.72
C LEU A 279 17.99 0.57 1.48
N ILE A 280 17.18 0.64 0.41
CA ILE A 280 17.57 1.39 -0.80
C ILE A 280 17.70 2.88 -0.48
N ALA A 281 16.79 3.45 0.31
CA ALA A 281 16.87 4.86 0.70
C ALA A 281 18.18 5.14 1.46
N ALA A 282 18.55 4.31 2.44
CA ALA A 282 19.82 4.45 3.15
C ALA A 282 21.02 4.35 2.19
N ARG A 283 21.02 3.33 1.33
CA ARG A 283 22.08 3.10 0.34
C ARG A 283 22.21 4.27 -0.63
N ALA A 284 21.12 4.85 -1.10
CA ALA A 284 21.15 5.94 -2.07
C ALA A 284 21.83 7.22 -1.55
N PHE A 285 21.80 7.44 -0.23
CA PHE A 285 22.45 8.57 0.45
C PHE A 285 23.76 8.22 1.18
N GLY A 286 24.21 6.97 1.08
CA GLY A 286 25.41 6.48 1.76
C GLY A 286 25.30 6.46 3.29
N LEU A 287 24.08 6.29 3.81
CA LEU A 287 23.82 6.23 5.24
C LEU A 287 24.11 4.81 5.76
N PRO A 288 24.76 4.65 6.93
CA PRO A 288 24.75 3.37 7.63
C PRO A 288 23.31 3.02 8.02
N ILE A 289 22.97 1.75 7.93
CA ILE A 289 21.66 1.24 8.33
C ILE A 289 21.78 0.22 9.44
N ILE A 290 20.94 0.37 10.45
CA ILE A 290 20.80 -0.58 11.56
C ILE A 290 19.44 -1.24 11.41
N ALA A 291 19.45 -2.56 11.23
CA ALA A 291 18.25 -3.33 10.94
C ALA A 291 18.18 -4.58 11.81
N THR A 292 16.97 -5.01 12.10
CA THR A 292 16.73 -6.34 12.68
C THR A 292 17.10 -7.44 11.67
N PRO A 293 17.30 -8.70 12.12
CA PRO A 293 17.47 -9.81 11.19
C PRO A 293 16.32 -9.94 10.18
N HIS A 294 15.08 -9.72 10.62
CA HIS A 294 13.90 -9.74 9.73
C HIS A 294 13.95 -8.63 8.68
N ALA A 295 14.28 -7.39 9.08
CA ALA A 295 14.39 -6.28 8.15
C ALA A 295 15.57 -6.44 7.16
N ALA A 296 16.63 -7.14 7.58
CA ALA A 296 17.81 -7.42 6.76
C ALA A 296 17.69 -8.69 5.89
N ALA A 297 16.66 -9.52 6.09
CA ALA A 297 16.56 -10.85 5.47
C ALA A 297 16.62 -10.82 3.93
N HIS A 298 16.14 -9.74 3.32
CA HIS A 298 16.10 -9.58 1.87
C HIS A 298 17.40 -9.02 1.26
N VAL A 299 18.47 -8.84 2.06
CA VAL A 299 19.78 -8.40 1.59
C VAL A 299 20.70 -9.61 1.40
N ASP A 300 21.00 -9.95 0.15
CA ASP A 300 21.87 -11.10 -0.20
C ASP A 300 23.29 -10.98 0.40
N ASP A 301 23.88 -9.78 0.40
CA ASP A 301 25.22 -9.53 0.92
C ASP A 301 25.25 -8.25 1.74
N SER A 302 25.16 -8.40 3.07
CA SER A 302 25.16 -7.27 4.02
C SER A 302 26.44 -6.43 3.97
N ASN A 303 27.57 -7.00 3.50
CA ASN A 303 28.83 -6.27 3.42
C ASN A 303 28.79 -5.15 2.38
N GLN A 304 27.83 -5.19 1.46
CA GLN A 304 27.67 -4.17 0.43
C GLN A 304 26.83 -2.96 0.86
N TRP A 305 26.19 -3.01 2.03
CA TRP A 305 25.13 -2.06 2.42
C TRP A 305 25.44 -1.20 3.65
N ASP A 306 26.67 -1.23 4.19
CA ASP A 306 26.99 -0.63 5.51
C ASP A 306 25.89 -0.96 6.54
N LEU A 307 25.46 -2.23 6.49
CA LEU A 307 24.30 -2.78 7.17
C LEU A 307 24.74 -3.48 8.44
N HIS A 308 24.20 -3.01 9.57
CA HIS A 308 24.46 -3.53 10.90
C HIS A 308 23.22 -4.28 11.38
N ILE A 309 23.29 -5.61 11.35
CA ILE A 309 22.22 -6.48 11.81
C ILE A 309 22.30 -6.58 13.34
N ALA A 310 21.23 -6.21 14.04
CA ALA A 310 21.16 -6.22 15.50
C ALA A 310 19.77 -6.66 15.97
N GLN A 311 19.70 -7.40 17.08
CA GLN A 311 18.40 -7.66 17.71
C GLN A 311 17.78 -6.35 18.19
N ARG A 312 16.45 -6.30 18.34
CA ARG A 312 15.74 -5.06 18.70
C ARG A 312 16.32 -4.41 19.96
N ASN A 313 16.59 -5.22 21.00
CA ASN A 313 17.23 -4.82 22.27
C ASN A 313 18.70 -4.36 22.15
N GLU A 314 19.37 -4.58 21.01
CA GLU A 314 20.76 -4.22 20.76
C GLU A 314 20.90 -3.02 19.80
N ILE A 315 19.78 -2.46 19.31
CA ILE A 315 19.81 -1.34 18.37
C ILE A 315 20.54 -0.15 18.97
N ALA A 316 20.24 0.23 20.21
CA ALA A 316 20.86 1.40 20.86
C ALA A 316 22.39 1.26 21.02
N SER A 317 22.88 0.10 21.44
CA SER A 317 24.32 -0.14 21.57
C SER A 317 25.02 -0.19 20.20
N THR A 318 24.33 -0.72 19.19
CA THR A 318 24.80 -0.71 17.80
C THR A 318 24.87 0.71 17.24
N MET A 319 23.88 1.56 17.51
CA MET A 319 23.90 2.97 17.13
C MET A 319 25.13 3.69 17.70
N ALA A 320 25.41 3.52 18.99
CA ALA A 320 26.58 4.13 19.63
C ALA A 320 27.90 3.65 18.98
N ARG A 321 28.01 2.35 18.68
CA ARG A 321 29.17 1.78 17.98
C ARG A 321 29.34 2.33 16.56
N VAL A 322 28.25 2.47 15.80
CA VAL A 322 28.26 3.01 14.45
C VAL A 322 28.60 4.50 14.47
N ALA A 323 28.04 5.27 15.41
CA ALA A 323 28.35 6.70 15.58
C ALA A 323 29.83 6.93 15.97
N GLY A 324 30.40 6.06 16.79
CA GLY A 324 31.79 6.14 17.25
C GLY A 324 32.84 5.59 16.28
N ARG A 325 32.45 5.12 15.10
CA ARG A 325 33.39 4.49 14.15
C ARG A 325 34.36 5.50 13.56
N ARG A 326 35.64 5.10 13.46
CA ARG A 326 36.70 5.93 12.85
C ARG A 326 36.82 5.76 11.34
N ARG A 327 36.31 4.66 10.79
CA ARG A 327 36.41 4.33 9.38
C ARG A 327 35.03 3.94 8.85
N VAL A 328 34.64 4.57 7.76
CA VAL A 328 33.45 4.18 6.98
C VAL A 328 33.88 3.11 5.97
N PRO A 329 33.15 1.99 5.83
CA PRO A 329 33.42 1.01 4.78
C PRO A 329 33.39 1.67 3.40
N ILE A 330 34.30 1.25 2.51
CA ILE A 330 34.26 1.70 1.12
C ILE A 330 33.06 1.02 0.46
N ARG A 331 32.18 1.81 -0.13
CA ARG A 331 31.02 1.29 -0.88
C ARG A 331 31.53 0.50 -2.09
N PRO A 332 31.06 -0.73 -2.32
CA PRO A 332 31.40 -1.47 -3.54
C PRO A 332 30.90 -0.75 -4.77
N GLU A 333 31.49 -1.08 -5.93
CA GLU A 333 31.01 -0.55 -7.21
C GLU A 333 29.56 -0.99 -7.49
N PRO A 334 28.78 -0.16 -8.21
CA PRO A 334 27.43 -0.51 -8.60
C PRO A 334 27.35 -1.84 -9.32
N GLN A 335 26.50 -2.71 -8.79
CA GLN A 335 26.14 -3.95 -9.46
C GLN A 335 25.02 -3.66 -10.46
N LYS A 336 25.06 -4.34 -11.61
CA LYS A 336 23.94 -4.35 -12.55
C LYS A 336 22.69 -4.88 -11.86
N SER A 337 21.55 -4.31 -12.22
CA SER A 337 20.25 -4.73 -11.69
C SER A 337 19.89 -6.16 -12.11
N GLY A 338 20.45 -6.67 -13.21
CA GLY A 338 20.02 -7.96 -13.77
C GLY A 338 18.83 -7.83 -14.71
N ILE A 339 18.35 -6.60 -14.95
CA ILE A 339 17.19 -6.36 -15.81
C ILE A 339 17.51 -6.67 -17.27
N SER A 340 18.71 -6.36 -17.75
CA SER A 340 19.13 -6.68 -19.12
C SER A 340 19.06 -8.18 -19.37
N GLU A 341 19.57 -8.98 -18.42
CA GLU A 341 19.51 -10.44 -18.47
C GLU A 341 18.06 -10.95 -18.42
N ALA A 342 17.19 -10.32 -17.63
CA ALA A 342 15.77 -10.66 -17.59
C ALA A 342 15.03 -10.33 -18.89
N LEU A 343 15.40 -9.24 -19.57
CA LEU A 343 14.87 -8.88 -20.90
C LEU A 343 15.33 -9.87 -21.97
N GLU A 344 16.60 -10.27 -21.96
CA GLU A 344 17.15 -11.23 -22.92
C GLU A 344 16.42 -12.59 -22.87
N GLU A 345 15.99 -13.02 -21.68
CA GLU A 345 15.18 -14.23 -21.52
C GLU A 345 13.74 -14.09 -22.01
N LEU A 346 13.26 -12.87 -22.17
CA LEU A 346 11.97 -12.54 -22.79
C LEU A 346 12.10 -12.31 -24.30
N ASP A 347 13.24 -12.68 -24.89
CA ASP A 347 13.61 -12.41 -26.28
C ASP A 347 13.64 -10.91 -26.64
N ILE A 348 13.81 -10.04 -25.63
CA ILE A 348 13.96 -8.58 -25.80
C ILE A 348 15.45 -8.23 -25.75
N GLU A 349 15.94 -7.53 -26.77
CA GLU A 349 17.32 -7.04 -26.81
C GLU A 349 17.43 -5.79 -25.93
N ALA A 350 18.09 -5.94 -24.79
CA ALA A 350 18.33 -4.85 -23.84
C ALA A 350 19.24 -3.76 -24.45
N ALA A 351 19.15 -2.55 -23.91
CA ALA A 351 20.09 -1.49 -24.25
C ALA A 351 21.52 -1.84 -23.78
N ASN A 352 22.53 -1.32 -24.47
CA ASN A 352 23.95 -1.56 -24.12
C ASN A 352 24.35 -0.98 -22.75
N THR A 353 23.58 -0.03 -22.22
CA THR A 353 23.86 0.68 -20.98
C THR A 353 22.57 0.86 -20.19
N GLU A 354 22.60 0.53 -18.90
CA GLU A 354 21.49 0.84 -18.00
C GLU A 354 21.34 2.36 -17.86
N SER A 355 20.10 2.85 -17.92
CA SER A 355 19.73 4.25 -17.81
C SER A 355 19.84 4.74 -16.37
N GLU A 356 20.42 5.92 -16.19
CA GLU A 356 20.43 6.56 -14.88
C GLU A 356 19.02 7.00 -14.46
N ILE A 357 18.74 6.81 -13.17
CA ILE A 357 17.47 7.19 -12.53
C ILE A 357 17.62 8.61 -11.99
N THR A 358 17.66 9.58 -12.91
CA THR A 358 17.95 11.01 -12.60
C THR A 358 16.79 11.96 -12.86
N GLU A 359 15.77 11.56 -13.62
CA GLU A 359 14.72 12.47 -14.10
C GLU A 359 13.86 13.05 -12.96
N TRP A 360 13.77 12.34 -11.85
CA TRP A 360 13.02 12.78 -10.67
C TRP A 360 13.74 13.86 -9.83
N LEU A 361 15.06 14.05 -9.96
CA LEU A 361 15.79 15.10 -9.25
C LEU A 361 15.53 16.51 -9.82
N LEU A 362 14.99 16.58 -11.05
CA LEU A 362 14.93 17.82 -11.84
C LEU A 362 13.52 18.39 -11.99
N ALA A 363 12.50 17.78 -11.37
CA ALA A 363 11.12 18.24 -11.46
C ALA A 363 10.75 19.12 -10.24
N PRO A 364 10.80 20.45 -10.35
CA PRO A 364 10.43 21.37 -9.26
C PRO A 364 8.95 21.27 -8.84
N ASP A 365 8.10 20.64 -9.66
CA ASP A 365 6.65 20.59 -9.46
C ASP A 365 6.15 19.35 -8.67
N ALA A 366 7.05 18.51 -8.16
CA ALA A 366 6.70 17.25 -7.48
C ALA A 366 6.12 17.39 -6.07
N THR A 367 6.00 18.62 -5.55
CA THR A 367 5.55 18.91 -4.18
C THR A 367 4.05 18.68 -3.96
N LYS A 368 3.27 18.40 -5.01
CA LYS A 368 1.88 17.98 -4.86
C LYS A 368 1.76 16.49 -5.16
N ARG A 369 2.02 15.67 -4.14
CA ARG A 369 1.36 14.37 -4.05
C ARG A 369 -0.14 14.66 -4.13
N HIS A 370 -0.77 14.28 -5.25
CA HIS A 370 -2.19 13.99 -5.20
C HIS A 370 -2.28 12.84 -4.20
N ARG A 371 -2.71 13.17 -2.97
CA ARG A 371 -3.64 12.29 -2.25
C ARG A 371 -4.50 11.65 -3.37
N MET A 372 -4.74 10.33 -3.43
CA MET A 372 -6.17 9.99 -3.64
C MET A 372 -6.91 10.93 -2.73
N ASP A 373 -7.36 12.00 -3.34
CA ASP A 373 -7.92 13.10 -2.64
C ASP A 373 -9.20 12.42 -2.20
N LEU A 374 -9.24 12.04 -0.93
CA LEU A 374 -10.49 11.97 -0.23
C LEU A 374 -11.16 13.37 -0.29
N LYS A 375 -10.54 14.42 -0.87
CA LYS A 375 -11.25 15.57 -1.44
C LYS A 375 -12.21 15.25 -2.60
N GLN A 376 -12.05 14.16 -3.35
CA GLN A 376 -13.16 13.67 -4.19
C GLN A 376 -14.42 13.37 -3.34
N TYR A 377 -14.25 13.09 -2.03
CA TYR A 377 -15.34 12.96 -1.07
C TYR A 377 -15.54 14.19 -0.17
N ARG A 378 -14.54 15.05 0.04
CA ARG A 378 -14.67 16.33 0.72
C ARG A 378 -14.80 17.43 -0.31
N ARG A 379 -16.05 17.70 -0.73
CA ARG A 379 -16.43 18.98 -1.33
C ARG A 379 -15.73 20.11 -0.55
N THR A 380 -15.15 21.06 -1.26
CA THR A 380 -14.68 22.30 -0.64
C THR A 380 -15.86 22.99 0.05
N GLU A 381 -15.61 23.79 1.10
CA GLU A 381 -16.70 24.56 1.76
C GLU A 381 -17.50 25.39 0.74
N GLN A 382 -16.86 25.88 -0.33
CA GLN A 382 -17.54 26.58 -1.43
C GLN A 382 -18.40 25.66 -2.30
N GLU A 383 -17.96 24.45 -2.64
CA GLU A 383 -18.79 23.48 -3.40
C GLU A 383 -19.95 22.92 -2.55
N ALA A 384 -19.78 22.84 -1.23
CA ALA A 384 -20.87 22.48 -0.32
C ALA A 384 -21.95 23.59 -0.22
N LEU A 385 -21.57 24.85 -0.45
CA LEU A 385 -22.49 26.00 -0.46
C LEU A 385 -23.22 26.19 -1.79
N VAL A 386 -22.79 25.53 -2.86
CA VAL A 386 -23.37 25.64 -4.22
C VAL A 386 -24.04 24.31 -4.61
N ASP A 387 -24.71 23.66 -3.67
CA ASP A 387 -25.62 22.57 -4.03
C ASP A 387 -26.84 23.15 -4.76
N PRO A 388 -27.12 22.79 -6.03
CA PRO A 388 -28.29 23.28 -6.74
C PRO A 388 -29.61 22.75 -6.16
N ASP A 389 -29.58 21.73 -5.29
CA ASP A 389 -30.76 21.21 -4.61
C ASP A 389 -30.82 21.71 -3.16
N PRO A 390 -31.66 22.71 -2.84
CA PRO A 390 -31.85 23.17 -1.46
C PRO A 390 -32.61 22.16 -0.59
N ASP A 391 -33.15 21.07 -1.17
CA ASP A 391 -33.94 20.06 -0.47
C ASP A 391 -33.71 18.63 -1.05
N PRO A 392 -32.46 18.11 -0.98
CA PRO A 392 -32.06 16.86 -1.63
C PRO A 392 -32.92 15.67 -1.18
N GLY A 393 -33.50 14.97 -2.16
CA GLY A 393 -34.30 13.75 -1.92
C GLY A 393 -35.81 13.95 -1.78
N THR A 394 -36.31 15.19 -1.82
CA THR A 394 -37.76 15.50 -1.69
C THR A 394 -38.52 15.60 -3.02
N THR A 395 -37.81 15.77 -4.14
CA THR A 395 -38.39 15.99 -5.48
C THR A 395 -38.18 14.82 -6.45
N LEU A 396 -37.68 13.68 -5.97
CA LEU A 396 -37.40 12.52 -6.81
C LEU A 396 -38.69 11.87 -7.33
N GLU A 397 -38.84 11.78 -8.65
CA GLU A 397 -39.97 11.08 -9.30
C GLU A 397 -40.01 9.58 -8.96
N TYR A 398 -38.83 8.99 -8.72
CA TYR A 398 -38.66 7.60 -8.30
C TYR A 398 -37.99 7.55 -6.91
N ARG A 399 -38.63 6.87 -5.96
CA ARG A 399 -38.17 6.77 -4.57
C ARG A 399 -37.95 5.30 -4.19
N PRO A 400 -36.83 4.68 -4.57
CA PRO A 400 -36.54 3.29 -4.22
C PRO A 400 -36.25 3.13 -2.72
N LEU A 401 -36.58 1.98 -2.13
CA LEU A 401 -36.20 1.70 -0.75
C LEU A 401 -34.69 1.42 -0.69
N VAL A 402 -33.98 2.14 0.20
CA VAL A 402 -32.57 1.90 0.50
C VAL A 402 -32.46 1.17 1.84
N SER A 403 -31.95 -0.05 1.84
CA SER A 403 -31.65 -0.79 3.08
C SER A 403 -30.21 -0.57 3.50
N ILE A 404 -30.02 -0.12 4.73
CA ILE A 404 -28.73 0.23 5.31
C ILE A 404 -28.31 -0.91 6.23
N ILE A 405 -27.18 -1.53 5.94
CA ILE A 405 -26.65 -2.70 6.63
C ILE A 405 -25.66 -2.21 7.68
N THR A 406 -25.95 -2.49 8.95
CA THR A 406 -25.12 -2.04 10.08
C THR A 406 -24.91 -3.16 11.08
N PRO A 407 -23.79 -3.92 10.97
CA PRO A 407 -23.38 -4.85 12.01
C PRO A 407 -22.91 -4.08 13.26
N VAL A 408 -23.18 -4.61 14.45
CA VAL A 408 -22.88 -3.99 15.75
C VAL A 408 -22.14 -5.00 16.62
N TYR A 409 -21.01 -4.61 17.22
CA TYR A 409 -20.29 -5.46 18.18
C TYR A 409 -19.48 -4.62 19.18
N ASN A 410 -19.85 -4.65 20.45
CA ASN A 410 -19.18 -3.92 21.54
C ASN A 410 -18.98 -2.41 21.27
N THR A 411 -19.87 -1.80 20.48
CA THR A 411 -19.79 -0.39 20.13
C THR A 411 -20.09 0.50 21.35
N PRO A 412 -19.30 1.55 21.61
CA PRO A 412 -19.64 2.56 22.62
C PRO A 412 -21.03 3.16 22.37
N LEU A 413 -21.83 3.34 23.43
CA LEU A 413 -23.24 3.69 23.31
C LEU A 413 -23.48 5.05 22.66
N ASP A 414 -22.65 6.04 22.99
CA ASP A 414 -22.72 7.39 22.43
C ASP A 414 -22.41 7.40 20.93
N VAL A 415 -21.44 6.59 20.51
CA VAL A 415 -21.07 6.39 19.10
C VAL A 415 -22.18 5.69 18.33
N LEU A 416 -22.70 4.58 18.86
CA LEU A 416 -23.78 3.83 18.23
C LEU A 416 -25.08 4.64 18.12
N GLU A 417 -25.43 5.39 19.17
CA GLU A 417 -26.59 6.26 19.16
C GLU A 417 -26.43 7.39 18.14
N ALA A 418 -25.22 7.96 18.00
CA ALA A 418 -24.94 8.97 16.99
C ALA A 418 -25.04 8.41 15.56
N ALA A 419 -24.49 7.22 15.30
CA ALA A 419 -24.58 6.55 14.01
C ALA A 419 -26.04 6.30 13.60
N ILE A 420 -26.84 5.68 14.48
CA ILE A 420 -28.26 5.41 14.21
C ILE A 420 -29.05 6.71 14.01
N ASN A 421 -28.78 7.73 14.82
CA ASN A 421 -29.46 9.03 14.66
C ASN A 421 -29.06 9.75 13.36
N SER A 422 -27.84 9.55 12.86
CA SER A 422 -27.42 10.09 11.56
C SER A 422 -28.25 9.53 10.41
N VAL A 423 -28.64 8.25 10.48
CA VAL A 423 -29.58 7.63 9.53
C VAL A 423 -31.00 8.17 9.71
N ARG A 424 -31.46 8.32 10.96
CA ARG A 424 -32.81 8.81 11.26
C ARG A 424 -33.08 10.23 10.78
N THR A 425 -32.02 11.01 10.59
CA THR A 425 -32.07 12.43 10.22
C THR A 425 -31.73 12.68 8.75
N GLN A 426 -31.71 11.64 7.92
CA GLN A 426 -31.54 11.76 6.47
C GLN A 426 -32.70 12.53 5.83
N THR A 427 -32.42 13.37 4.83
CA THR A 427 -33.42 14.13 4.08
C THR A 427 -34.28 13.22 3.20
N TYR A 428 -33.71 12.16 2.65
CA TYR A 428 -34.49 11.09 2.04
C TYR A 428 -35.13 10.19 3.10
N GLU A 429 -36.44 9.95 2.98
CA GLU A 429 -37.21 9.26 4.04
C GLU A 429 -37.43 7.76 3.78
N ASN A 430 -37.32 7.31 2.53
CA ASN A 430 -37.65 5.94 2.13
C ASN A 430 -36.46 4.98 2.30
N TRP A 431 -36.05 4.80 3.55
CA TRP A 431 -34.97 3.89 3.92
C TRP A 431 -35.43 2.89 4.99
N GLN A 432 -34.64 1.84 5.14
CA GLN A 432 -34.72 0.86 6.20
C GLN A 432 -33.32 0.70 6.79
N LEU A 433 -33.22 0.59 8.12
CA LEU A 433 -31.95 0.33 8.80
C LEU A 433 -31.97 -1.09 9.38
N CYS A 434 -31.06 -1.94 8.94
CA CYS A 434 -30.92 -3.33 9.33
C CYS A 434 -29.75 -3.46 10.31
N LEU A 435 -30.05 -3.36 11.61
CA LEU A 435 -29.08 -3.51 12.70
C LEU A 435 -28.94 -4.99 13.09
N VAL A 436 -27.70 -5.48 13.17
CA VAL A 436 -27.42 -6.83 13.66
C VAL A 436 -26.37 -6.81 14.75
N ASP A 437 -26.73 -7.21 15.97
CA ASP A 437 -25.75 -7.44 17.05
C ASP A 437 -25.05 -8.78 16.86
N ASP A 438 -23.72 -8.77 16.72
CA ASP A 438 -22.88 -9.96 16.56
C ASP A 438 -22.39 -10.50 17.91
N CYS A 439 -23.33 -10.71 18.83
CA CYS A 439 -23.09 -11.15 20.20
C CYS A 439 -22.20 -10.20 21.02
N SER A 440 -22.59 -8.92 21.14
CA SER A 440 -21.90 -8.00 22.05
C SER A 440 -21.80 -8.58 23.47
N THR A 441 -20.66 -8.34 24.12
CA THR A 441 -20.39 -8.82 25.47
C THR A 441 -21.24 -8.11 26.54
N SER A 442 -21.58 -6.85 26.28
CA SER A 442 -22.52 -6.07 27.09
C SER A 442 -23.93 -6.13 26.50
N GLU A 443 -24.94 -6.04 27.37
CA GLU A 443 -26.35 -5.96 27.00
C GLU A 443 -26.77 -4.55 26.57
N GLU A 444 -25.95 -3.54 26.85
CA GLU A 444 -26.31 -2.14 26.63
C GLU A 444 -26.50 -1.78 25.14
N PRO A 445 -25.63 -2.20 24.20
CA PRO A 445 -25.84 -1.94 22.77
C PRO A 445 -27.13 -2.60 22.25
N ARG A 446 -27.40 -3.85 22.64
CA ARG A 446 -28.65 -4.55 22.29
C ARG A 446 -29.88 -3.82 22.84
N THR A 447 -29.81 -3.34 24.07
CA THR A 447 -30.89 -2.57 24.70
C THR A 447 -31.14 -1.25 23.96
N LEU A 448 -30.08 -0.56 23.55
CA LEU A 448 -30.18 0.65 22.73
C LEU A 448 -30.83 0.37 21.37
N CYS A 449 -30.38 -0.65 20.65
CA CYS A 449 -30.94 -1.05 19.36
C CYS A 449 -32.42 -1.43 19.47
N ARG A 450 -32.80 -2.26 20.44
CA ARG A 450 -34.21 -2.62 20.70
C ARG A 450 -35.07 -1.39 21.00
N ARG A 451 -34.54 -0.45 21.80
CA ARG A 451 -35.24 0.81 22.10
C ARG A 451 -35.46 1.62 20.82
N LEU A 452 -34.44 1.83 20.01
CA LEU A 452 -34.55 2.64 18.80
C LEU A 452 -35.44 1.98 17.73
N ALA A 453 -35.35 0.66 17.56
CA ALA A 453 -36.26 -0.12 16.72
C ALA A 453 -37.73 -0.02 17.15
N SER A 454 -37.99 0.09 18.46
CA SER A 454 -39.36 0.32 18.96
C SER A 454 -39.89 1.73 18.72
N LEU A 455 -38.99 2.71 18.51
CA LEU A 455 -39.33 4.13 18.32
C LEU A 455 -39.46 4.53 16.84
N ASP A 456 -38.79 3.83 15.93
CA ASP A 456 -38.83 4.09 14.49
C ASP A 456 -39.04 2.76 13.73
N PRO A 457 -40.19 2.55 13.09
CA PRO A 457 -40.53 1.28 12.45
C PRO A 457 -39.68 0.96 11.21
N ARG A 458 -38.87 1.91 10.73
CA ARG A 458 -37.90 1.69 9.64
C ARG A 458 -36.64 0.98 10.14
N ILE A 459 -36.44 0.86 11.45
CA ILE A 459 -35.27 0.22 12.05
C ILE A 459 -35.62 -1.22 12.44
N ASN A 460 -35.00 -2.17 11.76
CA ASN A 460 -35.06 -3.58 12.07
C ASN A 460 -33.82 -4.00 12.86
N PHE A 461 -34.02 -4.81 13.89
CA PHE A 461 -32.95 -5.28 14.74
C PHE A 461 -33.00 -6.80 14.93
N LEU A 462 -31.83 -7.45 14.79
CA LEU A 462 -31.65 -8.86 15.03
C LEU A 462 -30.41 -9.11 15.91
N GLU A 463 -30.55 -10.05 16.84
CA GLU A 463 -29.46 -10.51 17.69
C GLU A 463 -28.98 -11.87 17.17
N ARG A 464 -27.68 -11.98 16.85
CA ARG A 464 -27.10 -13.27 16.47
C ARG A 464 -26.88 -14.14 17.70
N SER A 465 -26.98 -15.45 17.52
CA SER A 465 -26.75 -16.44 18.59
C SER A 465 -25.27 -16.78 18.80
N GLU A 466 -24.43 -16.49 17.81
CA GLU A 466 -22.98 -16.69 17.85
C GLU A 466 -22.25 -15.54 17.13
N ASN A 467 -21.08 -15.17 17.67
CA ASN A 467 -20.20 -14.17 17.07
C ASN A 467 -19.58 -14.76 15.80
N GLY A 468 -19.91 -14.19 14.65
CA GLY A 468 -19.41 -14.62 13.33
C GLY A 468 -18.55 -13.56 12.63
N GLY A 469 -18.25 -12.47 13.30
CA GLY A 469 -17.55 -11.31 12.76
C GLY A 469 -18.43 -10.45 11.84
N ILE A 470 -17.85 -9.33 11.41
CA ILE A 470 -18.52 -8.30 10.59
C ILE A 470 -19.17 -8.86 9.32
N ALA A 471 -18.54 -9.86 8.68
CA ALA A 471 -19.06 -10.45 7.44
C ALA A 471 -20.34 -11.27 7.68
N ALA A 472 -20.37 -12.12 8.70
CA ALA A 472 -21.55 -12.92 9.02
C ALA A 472 -22.69 -12.02 9.53
N ALA A 473 -22.37 -11.01 10.35
CA ALA A 473 -23.34 -10.03 10.82
C ALA A 473 -23.94 -9.20 9.68
N SER A 474 -23.11 -8.75 8.72
CA SER A 474 -23.56 -8.04 7.53
C SER A 474 -24.46 -8.90 6.64
N ASN A 475 -24.15 -10.20 6.49
CA ASN A 475 -25.00 -11.13 5.74
C ASN A 475 -26.36 -11.34 6.41
N SER A 476 -26.41 -11.48 7.74
CA SER A 476 -27.69 -11.53 8.47
C SER A 476 -28.48 -10.23 8.35
N ALA A 477 -27.81 -9.08 8.32
CA ALA A 477 -28.48 -7.80 8.09
C ALA A 477 -29.02 -7.71 6.65
N LEU A 478 -28.26 -8.23 5.67
CA LEU A 478 -28.67 -8.31 4.27
C LEU A 478 -29.88 -9.24 4.07
N GLU A 479 -29.98 -10.33 4.82
CA GLU A 479 -31.16 -11.23 4.80
C GLU A 479 -32.45 -10.53 5.29
N MET A 480 -32.34 -9.47 6.10
CA MET A 480 -33.47 -8.65 6.55
C MET A 480 -33.78 -7.46 5.62
N ALA A 481 -32.93 -7.19 4.64
CA ALA A 481 -33.04 -6.04 3.76
C ALA A 481 -34.15 -6.24 2.72
N GLU A 482 -35.05 -5.27 2.60
CA GLU A 482 -36.15 -5.28 1.62
C GLU A 482 -35.93 -4.25 0.49
N GLY A 483 -34.87 -3.45 0.58
CA GLY A 483 -34.55 -2.39 -0.35
C GLY A 483 -34.05 -2.87 -1.70
N GLU A 484 -34.32 -2.07 -2.74
CA GLU A 484 -33.74 -2.26 -4.07
C GLU A 484 -32.24 -1.93 -4.07
N TYR A 485 -31.85 -0.98 -3.22
CA TYR A 485 -30.46 -0.58 -3.03
C TYR A 485 -30.00 -0.91 -1.61
N ILE A 486 -28.73 -1.31 -1.53
CA ILE A 486 -28.05 -1.64 -0.29
C ILE A 486 -26.96 -0.61 -0.02
N ALA A 487 -27.00 0.00 1.17
CA ALA A 487 -25.93 0.85 1.69
C ALA A 487 -25.25 0.13 2.86
N LEU A 488 -23.92 0.27 2.97
CA LEU A 488 -23.16 -0.25 4.11
C LEU A 488 -22.82 0.93 5.04
N LEU A 489 -23.05 0.76 6.34
CA LEU A 489 -22.72 1.75 7.35
C LEU A 489 -22.10 1.06 8.56
N ASP A 490 -20.85 1.42 8.87
CA ASP A 490 -20.18 0.95 10.08
C ASP A 490 -20.81 1.59 11.32
N HIS A 491 -20.89 0.83 12.41
CA HIS A 491 -21.59 1.24 13.64
C HIS A 491 -20.97 2.45 14.36
N ASP A 492 -19.79 2.90 13.91
CA ASP A 492 -19.03 4.04 14.40
C ASP A 492 -18.84 5.17 13.37
N ASP A 493 -19.53 5.09 12.24
CA ASP A 493 -19.58 6.14 11.21
C ASP A 493 -20.85 7.00 11.31
N LEU A 494 -20.76 8.23 10.80
CA LEU A 494 -21.88 9.16 10.70
C LEU A 494 -22.19 9.47 9.23
N LEU A 495 -23.46 9.38 8.86
CA LEU A 495 -23.94 9.91 7.60
C LEU A 495 -24.16 11.42 7.72
N ARG A 496 -23.76 12.16 6.68
CA ARG A 496 -24.20 13.56 6.49
C ARG A 496 -25.71 13.55 6.25
N SER A 497 -26.44 14.59 6.66
CA SER A 497 -27.91 14.59 6.63
C SER A 497 -28.54 14.44 5.24
N ASP A 498 -27.78 14.69 4.18
CA ASP A 498 -28.15 14.62 2.76
C ASP A 498 -27.38 13.51 2.02
N ALA A 499 -26.95 12.47 2.74
CA ALA A 499 -26.21 11.35 2.15
C ALA A 499 -27.13 10.39 1.39
N LEU A 500 -28.38 10.25 1.86
CA LEU A 500 -29.50 9.59 1.17
C LEU A 500 -30.42 10.65 0.61
#